data_AF-A0A6L3N6R7-F1
#
_entry.id   AF-A0A6L3N6R7-F1
#
_cell.length_a   1.000
_cell.length_b   1.000
_cell.length_c   1.000
_cell.angle_alpha   90.00
_cell.angle_beta   90.00
_cell.angle_gamma   90.00
#
_symmetry.space_group_name_H-M   'P 1'
#
loop_
_entity.id
_entity.type
_entity.pdbx_description
1 polymer ?
#
loop_
_entity_poly.entity_id
_entity_poly.type
_entity_poly.pdbx_seq_one_letter_code
_entity_poly.pdbx_strand_id
1 'polypeptide(L)'
;VVGDGLSAFAAAKQALPLLQAMRPRLDADGWRVGPVVVATQARVALGDEIGELLRAQVVAMLIGERPGLSSPDSLGVYLTWAPKVGCHDALRNCISNVRPEGLPHAAAAHKLHYLMTHARRLKLTGVGLKDDSDALLPDAQAERIGAA
;
A
#
# COMPACT_ATOMS: atom_id res chain seq x y z
N VAL A 1 0.97 -8.92 1.92
CA VAL A 1 2.30 -9.57 1.83
C VAL A 1 3.35 -8.53 2.17
N VAL A 2 4.35 -8.89 2.96
CA VAL A 2 5.50 -8.03 3.28
C VAL A 2 6.76 -8.68 2.69
N GLY A 3 7.53 -7.93 1.91
CA GLY A 3 8.77 -8.39 1.29
C GLY A 3 9.92 -7.44 1.54
N ASP A 4 11.13 -7.97 1.71
CA ASP A 4 12.37 -7.20 1.82
C ASP A 4 12.62 -6.30 0.60
N GLY A 5 12.39 -6.82 -0.61
CA GLY A 5 12.60 -6.06 -1.84
C GLY A 5 14.05 -5.62 -2.00
N LEU A 6 14.24 -4.35 -2.36
CA LEU A 6 15.57 -3.76 -2.53
C LEU A 6 16.10 -3.13 -1.22
N SER A 7 15.27 -3.05 -0.17
CA SER A 7 15.66 -2.54 1.15
C SER A 7 14.93 -3.29 2.26
N ALA A 8 15.57 -4.35 2.78
CA ALA A 8 15.07 -5.06 3.95
C ALA A 8 14.88 -4.13 5.16
N PHE A 9 15.72 -3.09 5.27
CA PHE A 9 15.60 -2.05 6.31
C PHE A 9 14.29 -1.27 6.19
N ALA A 10 13.90 -0.85 4.98
CA ALA A 10 12.62 -0.19 4.75
C ALA A 10 11.43 -1.08 5.12
N ALA A 11 11.45 -2.35 4.67
CA ALA A 11 10.40 -3.30 4.97
C ALA A 11 10.23 -3.51 6.48
N ALA A 12 11.33 -3.75 7.20
CA ALA A 12 11.34 -3.97 8.64
C ALA A 12 10.87 -2.72 9.42
N LYS A 13 11.29 -1.53 9.00
CA LYS A 13 10.99 -0.27 9.71
C LYS A 13 9.56 0.21 9.47
N GLN A 14 9.04 0.09 8.24
CA GLN A 14 7.81 0.78 7.85
C GLN A 14 6.57 -0.11 7.77
N ALA A 15 6.71 -1.43 7.56
CA ALA A 15 5.56 -2.29 7.32
C ALA A 15 4.64 -2.39 8.55
N LEU A 16 5.20 -2.62 9.74
CA LEU A 16 4.40 -2.76 10.96
C LEU A 16 3.63 -1.47 11.32
N PRO A 17 4.25 -0.28 11.35
CA PRO A 17 3.50 0.97 11.58
C PRO A 17 2.39 1.22 10.56
N LEU A 18 2.61 0.91 9.27
CA LEU A 18 1.55 1.02 8.26
C LEU A 18 0.41 0.04 8.53
N LEU A 19 0.70 -1.22 8.86
CA LEU A 19 -0.31 -2.22 9.17
C LEU A 19 -1.11 -1.86 10.43
N GLN A 20 -0.46 -1.30 11.45
CA GLN A 20 -1.12 -0.78 12.65
C GLN A 20 -2.06 0.38 12.32
N ALA A 21 -1.64 1.31 11.47
CA ALA A 21 -2.49 2.42 11.00
C ALA A 21 -3.68 1.96 10.13
N MET A 22 -3.50 0.84 9.40
CA MET A 22 -4.56 0.24 8.59
C MET A 22 -5.60 -0.54 9.42
N ARG A 23 -5.18 -1.19 10.51
CA ARG A 23 -6.00 -2.16 11.23
C ARG A 23 -7.39 -1.63 11.65
N PRO A 24 -7.51 -0.46 12.31
CA PRO A 24 -8.82 0.07 12.71
C PRO A 24 -9.76 0.32 11.52
N ARG A 25 -9.22 0.73 10.37
CA ARG A 25 -9.99 1.01 9.14
C ARG A 25 -10.55 -0.29 8.55
N LEU A 26 -9.72 -1.33 8.51
CA LEU A 26 -10.13 -2.65 8.01
C LEU A 26 -11.20 -3.29 8.91
N ASP A 27 -11.06 -3.15 10.23
CA ASP A 27 -12.04 -3.66 11.19
C ASP A 27 -13.39 -2.93 11.08
N ALA A 28 -13.38 -1.60 10.94
CA ALA A 28 -14.58 -0.79 10.77
C ALA A 28 -15.39 -1.15 9.51
N ASP A 29 -14.70 -1.49 8.41
CA ASP A 29 -15.31 -1.81 7.11
C ASP A 29 -15.55 -3.31 6.88
N GLY A 30 -15.40 -4.13 7.94
CA GLY A 30 -15.69 -5.56 7.94
C GLY A 30 -14.78 -6.39 7.02
N TRP A 31 -13.53 -5.97 6.83
CA TRP A 31 -12.59 -6.72 6.01
C TRP A 31 -12.13 -8.00 6.69
N ARG A 32 -12.16 -9.12 5.96
CA ARG A 32 -11.51 -10.35 6.39
C ARG A 32 -10.05 -10.36 5.94
N VAL A 33 -9.14 -10.17 6.88
CA VAL A 33 -7.70 -10.17 6.63
C VAL A 33 -7.16 -11.61 6.71
N GLY A 34 -6.49 -12.06 5.63
CA GLY A 34 -5.78 -13.34 5.60
C GLY A 34 -4.47 -13.31 6.39
N PRO A 35 -3.68 -14.41 6.39
CA PRO A 35 -2.38 -14.42 7.05
C PRO A 35 -1.43 -13.37 6.44
N VAL A 36 -0.64 -12.72 7.29
CA VAL A 36 0.45 -11.84 6.82
C VAL A 36 1.62 -12.72 6.41
N VAL A 37 1.85 -12.85 5.10
CA VAL A 37 3.02 -13.53 4.55
C VAL A 37 4.21 -12.58 4.57
N VAL A 38 5.32 -13.04 5.17
CA VAL A 38 6.63 -12.38 5.12
C VAL A 38 7.52 -13.17 4.18
N ALA A 39 8.08 -12.51 3.18
CA ALA A 39 8.92 -13.13 2.14
C ALA A 39 10.28 -12.44 2.03
N THR A 40 11.29 -13.20 1.66
CA THR A 40 12.65 -12.73 1.37
C THR A 40 12.95 -12.84 -0.12
N GLN A 41 13.91 -12.06 -0.60
CA GLN A 41 14.23 -11.90 -2.02
C GLN A 41 13.00 -11.55 -2.88
N ALA A 42 12.08 -10.79 -2.29
CA ALA A 42 10.78 -10.55 -2.89
C ALA A 42 10.87 -9.59 -4.08
N ARG A 43 10.00 -9.82 -5.07
CA ARG A 43 9.65 -8.84 -6.11
C ARG A 43 8.15 -8.56 -6.04
N VAL A 44 7.70 -7.48 -6.66
CA VAL A 44 6.29 -7.06 -6.64
C VAL A 44 5.34 -8.18 -7.08
N ALA A 45 5.67 -8.88 -8.17
CA ALA A 45 4.85 -9.97 -8.72
C ALA A 45 4.66 -11.17 -7.78
N LEU A 46 5.49 -11.32 -6.74
CA LEU A 46 5.31 -12.37 -5.73
C LEU A 46 3.96 -12.25 -5.01
N GLY A 47 3.46 -11.03 -4.84
CA GLY A 47 2.14 -10.79 -4.27
C GLY A 47 1.02 -11.46 -5.06
N ASP A 48 1.19 -11.62 -6.38
CA ASP A 48 0.15 -12.17 -7.24
C ASP A 48 0.01 -13.69 -7.04
N GLU A 49 1.13 -14.42 -7.04
CA GLU A 49 1.16 -15.88 -6.80
C GLU A 49 0.65 -16.23 -5.39
N ILE A 50 1.08 -15.49 -4.36
CA ILE A 50 0.59 -15.68 -3.00
C ILE A 50 -0.92 -15.40 -2.93
N GLY A 51 -1.38 -14.33 -3.59
CA GLY A 51 -2.80 -13.97 -3.64
C GLY A 51 -3.65 -15.06 -4.28
N GLU A 52 -3.18 -15.62 -5.39
CA GLU A 52 -3.82 -16.72 -6.09
C GLU A 52 -3.91 -17.98 -5.22
N LEU A 53 -2.80 -18.39 -4.59
CA LEU A 53 -2.74 -19.56 -3.69
C LEU A 53 -3.66 -19.42 -2.47
N LEU A 54 -3.73 -18.21 -1.90
CA LEU A 54 -4.60 -17.91 -0.76
C LEU A 54 -6.04 -17.59 -1.16
N ARG A 55 -6.36 -17.56 -2.47
CA ARG A 55 -7.65 -17.15 -3.02
C ARG A 55 -8.10 -15.78 -2.49
N ALA A 56 -7.14 -14.86 -2.34
CA ALA A 56 -7.39 -13.50 -1.89
C ALA A 56 -8.09 -12.69 -2.98
N GLN A 57 -9.12 -11.93 -2.62
CA GLN A 57 -9.77 -11.01 -3.56
C GLN A 57 -8.91 -9.78 -3.88
N VAL A 58 -8.05 -9.40 -2.94
CA VAL A 58 -7.14 -8.26 -3.08
C VAL A 58 -5.85 -8.56 -2.31
N VAL A 59 -4.71 -8.17 -2.88
CA VAL A 59 -3.41 -8.23 -2.21
C VAL A 59 -2.77 -6.86 -2.21
N ALA A 60 -2.33 -6.42 -1.02
CA ALA A 60 -1.36 -5.35 -0.85
C ALA A 60 0.04 -5.98 -0.63
N MET A 61 0.96 -5.73 -1.56
CA MET A 61 2.36 -6.09 -1.46
C MET A 61 3.15 -4.89 -0.92
N LEU A 62 3.55 -4.96 0.34
CA LEU A 62 4.41 -3.99 1.02
C LEU A 62 5.87 -4.43 0.77
N ILE A 63 6.66 -3.61 0.08
CA ILE A 63 7.99 -4.00 -0.38
C ILE A 63 8.99 -2.87 -0.20
N GLY A 64 10.18 -3.18 0.31
CA GLY A 64 11.27 -2.21 0.43
C GLY A 64 11.70 -1.69 -0.94
N GLU A 65 11.68 -0.36 -1.11
CA GLU A 65 12.10 0.28 -2.35
C GLU A 65 13.63 0.31 -2.47
N ARG A 66 14.12 0.71 -3.65
CA ARG A 66 15.54 0.98 -3.84
C ARG A 66 15.97 2.08 -2.87
N PRO A 67 17.02 1.89 -2.04
CA PRO A 67 17.53 2.93 -1.17
C PRO A 67 17.93 4.17 -1.96
N GLY A 68 17.33 5.31 -1.63
CA GLY A 68 17.80 6.62 -2.05
C GLY A 68 18.90 7.12 -1.12
N LEU A 69 19.71 8.08 -1.57
CA LEU A 69 20.80 8.66 -0.76
C LEU A 69 20.28 9.26 0.56
N SER A 70 19.10 9.88 0.54
CA SER A 70 18.45 10.51 1.70
C SER A 70 17.20 9.78 2.20
N SER A 71 16.85 8.63 1.58
CA SER A 71 15.62 7.88 1.88
C SER A 71 15.87 6.37 1.80
N PRO A 72 16.76 5.82 2.64
CA PRO A 72 17.11 4.39 2.59
C PRO A 72 15.98 3.47 3.10
N ASP A 73 14.97 4.05 3.75
CA ASP A 73 13.90 3.37 4.46
C ASP A 73 12.51 3.55 3.83
N SER A 74 12.45 3.88 2.54
CA SER A 74 11.20 4.04 1.79
C SER A 74 10.51 2.71 1.50
N LEU A 75 9.23 2.60 1.87
CA LEU A 75 8.38 1.45 1.55
C LEU A 75 7.42 1.77 0.41
N GLY A 76 7.29 0.83 -0.52
CA GLY A 76 6.28 0.84 -1.58
C GLY A 76 5.14 -0.13 -1.27
N VAL A 77 3.93 0.19 -1.73
CA VAL A 77 2.74 -0.66 -1.62
C VAL A 77 2.15 -0.84 -3.00
N TYR A 78 2.02 -2.09 -3.44
CA TYR A 78 1.37 -2.45 -4.70
C TYR A 78 0.06 -3.18 -4.42
N LEU A 79 -1.04 -2.66 -4.95
CA LEU A 79 -2.37 -3.21 -4.73
C LEU A 79 -2.88 -3.88 -6.02
N THR A 80 -3.21 -5.18 -5.92
CA THR A 80 -3.78 -5.96 -7.02
C THR A 80 -5.15 -6.52 -6.61
N TRP A 81 -6.20 -6.23 -7.38
CA TRP A 81 -7.48 -6.93 -7.29
C TRP A 81 -7.48 -8.22 -8.11
N ALA A 82 -8.06 -9.29 -7.56
CA ALA A 82 -8.08 -10.62 -8.14
C ALA A 82 -6.70 -11.07 -8.69
N PRO A 83 -5.64 -11.03 -7.85
CA PRO A 83 -4.28 -11.36 -8.26
C PRO A 83 -4.16 -12.75 -8.89
N LYS A 84 -3.36 -12.85 -9.95
CA LYS A 84 -3.00 -14.09 -10.64
C LYS A 84 -1.58 -14.03 -11.18
N VAL A 85 -0.93 -15.18 -11.28
CA VAL A 85 0.36 -15.29 -11.96
C VAL A 85 0.23 -14.73 -13.39
N GLY A 86 1.17 -13.85 -13.76
CA GLY A 86 1.17 -13.17 -15.06
C GLY A 86 0.46 -11.82 -15.08
N CYS A 87 -0.02 -11.29 -13.94
CA CYS A 87 -0.53 -9.92 -13.86
C CYS A 87 0.50 -8.89 -14.35
N HIS A 88 0.06 -8.01 -15.24
CA HIS A 88 0.85 -6.88 -15.72
C HIS A 88 0.89 -5.73 -14.71
N ASP A 89 1.97 -4.96 -14.70
CA ASP A 89 2.15 -3.82 -13.78
C ASP A 89 1.03 -2.77 -13.90
N ALA A 90 0.45 -2.59 -15.09
CA ALA A 90 -0.67 -1.68 -15.32
C ALA A 90 -1.95 -2.03 -14.55
N LEU A 91 -2.05 -3.26 -14.01
CA LEU A 91 -3.16 -3.72 -13.17
C LEU A 91 -2.94 -3.41 -11.69
N ARG A 92 -1.82 -2.80 -11.31
CA ARG A 92 -1.47 -2.53 -9.91
C ARG A 92 -1.56 -1.04 -9.61
N ASN A 93 -2.27 -0.65 -8.55
CA ASN A 93 -2.07 0.68 -7.98
C ASN A 93 -0.76 0.67 -7.19
N CYS A 94 -0.06 1.81 -7.19
CA CYS A 94 1.20 2.00 -6.48
C CYS A 94 1.08 3.16 -5.50
N ILE A 95 1.44 2.93 -4.24
CA ILE A 95 1.71 3.97 -3.24
C ILE A 95 3.20 3.87 -2.92
N SER A 96 3.95 4.93 -3.15
CA SER A 96 5.39 4.97 -2.91
C SER A 96 5.75 5.89 -1.75
N ASN A 97 7.03 5.89 -1.37
CA ASN A 97 7.58 6.83 -0.39
C ASN A 97 6.91 6.74 0.99
N VAL A 98 6.44 5.57 1.41
CA VAL A 98 5.81 5.40 2.73
C VAL A 98 6.89 5.41 3.81
N ARG A 99 6.98 6.52 4.54
CA ARG A 99 7.92 6.80 5.64
C ARG A 99 7.55 8.12 6.33
N PRO A 100 8.01 8.37 7.58
CA PRO A 100 7.67 9.59 8.32
C PRO A 100 7.99 10.89 7.57
N GLU A 101 9.14 10.99 6.92
CA GLU A 101 9.53 12.20 6.16
C GLU A 101 9.15 12.11 4.67
N GLY A 102 8.27 11.18 4.31
CA GLY A 102 7.69 10.99 2.98
C GLY A 102 6.17 11.06 3.08
N LEU A 103 5.49 9.99 2.69
CA LEU A 103 4.08 9.77 2.96
C LEU A 103 3.93 9.11 4.34
N PRO A 104 3.45 9.82 5.38
CA PRO A 104 3.36 9.26 6.72
C PRO A 104 2.34 8.12 6.80
N HIS A 105 2.52 7.20 7.74
CA HIS A 105 1.73 5.96 7.81
C HIS A 105 0.21 6.20 7.89
N ALA A 106 -0.24 7.25 8.59
CA ALA A 106 -1.66 7.59 8.67
C ALA A 106 -2.25 8.01 7.30
N ALA A 107 -1.50 8.79 6.52
CA ALA A 107 -1.90 9.23 5.19
C ALA A 107 -1.80 8.08 4.17
N ALA A 108 -0.74 7.27 4.25
CA ALA A 108 -0.61 6.04 3.45
C ALA A 108 -1.75 5.05 3.75
N ALA A 109 -2.14 4.89 5.00
CA ALA A 109 -3.26 4.03 5.39
C ALA A 109 -4.60 4.56 4.88
N HIS A 110 -4.82 5.88 4.92
CA HIS A 110 -6.01 6.51 4.32
C HIS A 110 -6.10 6.22 2.82
N LYS A 111 -5.01 6.46 2.09
CA LYS A 111 -4.89 6.22 0.64
C LYS A 111 -5.07 4.76 0.27
N LEU A 112 -4.40 3.85 0.99
CA LEU A 112 -4.54 2.40 0.78
C LEU A 112 -5.97 1.93 1.06
N HIS A 113 -6.59 2.39 2.14
CA HIS A 113 -7.97 2.05 2.47
C HIS A 113 -8.96 2.57 1.40
N TYR A 114 -8.77 3.79 0.92
CA TYR A 114 -9.56 4.35 -0.18
C TYR A 114 -9.49 3.46 -1.43
N LEU A 115 -8.27 3.11 -1.86
CA LEU A 115 -8.05 2.27 -3.03
C LEU A 115 -8.63 0.88 -2.84
N MET A 116 -8.45 0.25 -1.67
CA MET A 116 -9.05 -1.06 -1.37
C MET A 116 -10.58 -1.03 -1.44
N THR A 117 -11.20 0.01 -0.89
CA THR A 117 -12.66 0.17 -0.88
C THR A 117 -13.20 0.33 -2.31
N HIS A 118 -12.54 1.15 -3.13
CA HIS A 118 -12.95 1.37 -4.51
C HIS A 118 -12.64 0.16 -5.40
N ALA A 119 -11.51 -0.52 -5.18
CA ALA A 119 -11.19 -1.78 -5.85
C ALA A 119 -12.24 -2.85 -5.54
N ARG A 120 -12.73 -2.95 -4.29
CA ARG A 120 -13.82 -3.85 -3.91
C ARG A 120 -15.13 -3.54 -4.64
N ARG A 121 -15.46 -2.26 -4.78
CA ARG A 121 -16.68 -1.81 -5.46
C ARG A 121 -16.62 -2.03 -6.98
N LEU A 122 -15.51 -1.64 -7.60
CA LEU A 122 -15.33 -1.64 -9.06
C LEU A 122 -14.75 -2.95 -9.59
N LYS A 123 -14.23 -3.80 -8.71
CA LYS A 123 -13.56 -5.07 -9.01
C LYS A 123 -12.35 -4.90 -9.94
N LEU A 124 -11.57 -3.86 -9.74
CA LEU A 124 -10.39 -3.53 -10.53
C LEU A 124 -9.35 -2.74 -9.72
N THR A 125 -8.12 -2.74 -10.19
CA THR A 125 -6.97 -1.94 -9.72
C THR A 125 -6.17 -1.46 -10.92
N GLY A 126 -5.10 -0.70 -10.67
CA GLY A 126 -4.18 -0.22 -11.69
C GLY A 126 -4.69 1.03 -12.39
N VAL A 127 -4.38 1.16 -13.68
CA VAL A 127 -4.72 2.36 -14.47
C VAL A 127 -6.22 2.64 -14.55
N GLY A 128 -7.06 1.62 -14.34
CA GLY A 128 -8.51 1.75 -14.28
C GLY A 128 -9.05 2.32 -12.95
N LEU A 129 -8.21 2.44 -11.92
CA LEU A 129 -8.58 2.94 -10.60
C LEU A 129 -7.78 4.19 -10.25
N LYS A 130 -8.43 5.35 -10.29
CA LYS A 130 -7.82 6.62 -9.88
C LYS A 130 -7.74 6.74 -8.36
N ASP A 131 -6.69 7.43 -7.91
CA ASP A 131 -6.52 7.83 -6.53
C ASP A 131 -7.01 9.27 -6.35
N ASP A 132 -8.22 9.42 -5.81
CA ASP A 132 -8.81 10.72 -5.44
C ASP A 132 -8.89 10.85 -3.91
N SER A 133 -8.09 10.08 -3.16
CA SER A 133 -8.16 10.02 -1.69
C SER A 133 -7.83 11.34 -1.01
N ASP A 134 -7.04 12.20 -1.66
CA ASP A 134 -6.63 13.50 -1.14
C ASP A 134 -7.80 14.49 -1.09
N ALA A 135 -8.79 14.36 -1.99
CA ALA A 135 -10.00 15.18 -1.99
C ALA A 135 -10.95 14.88 -0.81
N LEU A 136 -10.69 13.80 -0.07
CA LEU A 136 -11.45 13.37 1.10
C LEU A 136 -10.71 13.67 2.41
N LEU A 137 -9.53 14.26 2.34
CA LEU A 137 -8.86 14.78 3.53
C LEU A 137 -9.53 16.10 3.91
N PRO A 138 -9.85 16.34 5.20
CA PRO A 138 -10.24 17.67 5.65
C PRO A 138 -9.18 18.69 5.23
N ASP A 139 -9.59 19.87 4.75
CA ASP A 139 -8.70 20.92 4.28
C ASP A 139 -7.63 21.29 5.33
N ALA A 140 -6.47 20.65 5.25
CA ALA A 140 -5.26 21.07 5.98
C ALA A 140 -4.55 22.24 5.27
N GLN A 141 -5.14 22.79 4.20
CA GLN A 141 -4.57 23.89 3.40
C GLN A 141 -4.95 25.29 3.91
N ALA A 142 -5.85 25.42 4.88
CA ALA A 142 -6.22 26.73 5.43
C ALA A 142 -5.13 27.38 6.32
N GLU A 143 -4.19 26.62 6.88
CA GLU A 143 -3.19 27.17 7.83
C GLU A 143 -1.92 27.74 7.18
N ARG A 144 -1.70 27.56 5.87
CA ARG A 144 -0.45 28.04 5.21
C ARG A 144 -0.56 29.38 4.49
N ILE A 145 -1.73 30.01 4.50
CA ILE A 145 -1.92 31.36 3.95
C ILE A 145 -2.28 32.34 5.09
N GLY A 146 -1.39 32.46 6.07
CA GLY A 146 -1.66 33.26 7.28
C GLY A 146 -0.45 33.62 8.13
N ALA A 147 0.77 33.53 7.59
CA ALA A 147 1.96 34.10 8.23
C ALA A 147 2.51 35.21 7.34
N ALA A 148 2.03 36.43 7.61
CA ALA A 148 2.65 37.68 7.19
C ALA A 148 3.89 37.96 8.06
#